data_AF-U5DAT5-F1
#
_entry.id   AF-U5DAT5-F1
#
_cell.length_a   1.000
_cell.length_b   1.000
_cell.length_c   1.000
_cell.angle_alpha   90.00
_cell.angle_beta   90.00
_cell.angle_gamma   90.00
#
_symmetry.space_group_name_H-M   'P 1'
#
loop_
_entity.id
_entity.type
_entity.pdbx_description
1 polymer ?
#
loop_
_entity_poly.entity_id
_entity_poly.type
_entity_poly.pdbx_seq_one_letter_code
_entity_poly.pdbx_strand_id
1 'polypeptide(L)'
;MAERRNFLRIKRSVLLIQRAVRSWITRKHHRERLVLMEARAFAEQVDAVTVLQCHIRGYMERSKFSLVLAQLHDSQAIIREKELWRLQSEAAARIQHAWRRARARSSICIQHLAAVKIQRCWRCFAIRKSFLIQKAAAIQIQSWFRCFKYRKAFNCYRFAVTEIQRFVRGHILRDKFLETAGAGCICNPDGLKSCSHQNIEMQVLLYSIVKLQRWGRRVLEHKLITRSAVIIQSYIRGWLARRDARRSKQRIVLVQSYWKGYLARKRRPESSEQLLDLRSRMQKSAANVDDGMRLINRLIDALAELFNSKKVSSILHICSTLDIATQHSQKCCEVLVEQGAVQALLQLIRSINRSPPNQAVRERSLSTLRNLARYQNLAKVIISTNESMEIIFGELLRLVRCFLMEV
;
A
#
# COMPACT_ATOMS: atom_id res chain seq x y z
N MET A 1 -12.07 -89.75 -134.29
CA MET A 1 -11.35 -90.37 -133.12
C MET A 1 -10.10 -89.61 -132.64
N ALA A 2 -9.45 -88.76 -133.46
CA ALA A 2 -8.25 -88.01 -133.07
C ALA A 2 -8.53 -86.72 -132.25
N GLU A 3 -9.58 -85.96 -132.60
CA GLU A 3 -9.92 -84.69 -131.92
C GLU A 3 -10.36 -84.85 -130.45
N ARG A 4 -11.13 -85.90 -130.15
CA ARG A 4 -11.57 -86.23 -128.78
C ARG A 4 -10.39 -86.55 -127.85
N ARG A 5 -9.33 -87.18 -128.37
CA ARG A 5 -8.10 -87.46 -127.60
C ARG A 5 -7.32 -86.19 -127.29
N ASN A 6 -7.26 -85.24 -128.23
CA ASN A 6 -6.55 -83.98 -128.03
C ASN A 6 -7.30 -83.07 -127.02
N PHE A 7 -8.64 -83.00 -127.11
CA PHE A 7 -9.46 -82.28 -126.13
C PHE A 7 -9.33 -82.87 -124.71
N LEU A 8 -9.38 -84.20 -124.56
CA LEU A 8 -9.20 -84.86 -123.25
C LEU A 8 -7.81 -84.63 -122.66
N ARG A 9 -6.77 -84.53 -123.51
CA ARG A 9 -5.40 -84.18 -123.09
C ARG A 9 -5.33 -82.75 -122.55
N ILE A 10 -5.89 -81.78 -123.28
CA ILE A 10 -5.96 -80.37 -122.84
C ILE A 10 -6.77 -80.25 -121.54
N LYS A 11 -7.93 -80.93 -121.45
CA LYS A 11 -8.77 -80.95 -120.24
C LYS A 11 -8.03 -81.52 -119.03
N ARG A 12 -7.23 -82.59 -119.20
CA ARG A 12 -6.36 -83.12 -118.13
C ARG A 12 -5.30 -82.11 -117.69
N SER A 13 -4.64 -81.44 -118.62
CA SER A 13 -3.64 -80.40 -118.30
C SER A 13 -4.26 -79.22 -117.55
N VAL A 14 -5.44 -78.75 -117.97
CA VAL A 14 -6.18 -77.68 -117.27
C VAL A 14 -6.58 -78.12 -115.86
N LEU A 15 -7.08 -79.36 -115.68
CA LEU A 15 -7.44 -79.87 -114.36
C LEU A 15 -6.23 -80.02 -113.42
N LEU A 16 -5.04 -80.36 -113.94
CA LEU A 16 -3.80 -80.41 -113.16
C LEU A 16 -3.38 -79.01 -112.71
N ILE A 17 -3.41 -78.02 -113.60
CA ILE A 17 -3.10 -76.62 -113.27
C ILE A 17 -4.12 -76.09 -112.25
N GLN A 18 -5.42 -76.30 -112.47
CA GLN A 18 -6.46 -75.89 -111.53
C GLN A 18 -6.29 -76.55 -110.15
N ARG A 19 -5.90 -77.84 -110.11
CA ARG A 19 -5.62 -78.54 -108.84
C ARG A 19 -4.39 -77.95 -108.15
N ALA A 20 -3.32 -77.66 -108.89
CA ALA A 20 -2.11 -77.03 -108.36
C ALA A 20 -2.38 -75.62 -107.83
N VAL A 21 -3.11 -74.79 -108.59
CA VAL A 21 -3.50 -73.43 -108.19
C VAL A 21 -4.41 -73.46 -106.96
N ARG A 22 -5.44 -74.32 -106.91
CA ARG A 22 -6.29 -74.47 -105.71
C ARG A 22 -5.47 -74.90 -104.49
N SER A 23 -4.52 -75.83 -104.66
CA SER A 23 -3.61 -76.25 -103.61
C SER A 23 -2.63 -75.16 -103.17
N TRP A 24 -2.21 -74.28 -104.08
CA TRP A 24 -1.38 -73.12 -103.75
C TRP A 24 -2.18 -72.05 -103.00
N ILE A 25 -3.41 -71.74 -103.44
CA ILE A 25 -4.31 -70.79 -102.76
C ILE A 25 -4.63 -71.27 -101.35
N THR A 26 -4.98 -72.55 -101.16
CA THR A 26 -5.26 -73.08 -99.82
C THR A 26 -4.02 -73.04 -98.92
N ARG A 27 -2.83 -73.34 -99.46
CA ARG A 27 -1.57 -73.21 -98.71
C ARG A 27 -1.24 -71.76 -98.36
N LYS A 28 -1.49 -70.81 -99.26
CA LYS A 28 -1.31 -69.37 -99.01
C LYS A 28 -2.23 -68.88 -97.90
N HIS A 29 -3.53 -69.17 -97.97
CA HIS A 29 -4.50 -68.81 -96.93
C HIS A 29 -4.20 -69.50 -95.59
N HIS A 30 -3.76 -70.75 -95.61
CA HIS A 30 -3.36 -71.45 -94.39
C HIS A 30 -2.13 -70.80 -93.75
N ARG A 31 -1.13 -70.42 -94.55
CA ARG A 31 0.07 -69.69 -94.10
C ARG A 31 -0.28 -68.32 -93.52
N GLU A 32 -1.13 -67.54 -94.20
CA GLU A 32 -1.60 -66.24 -93.71
C GLU A 32 -2.41 -66.37 -92.41
N ARG A 33 -3.26 -67.39 -92.30
CA ARG A 33 -4.00 -67.69 -91.07
C ARG A 33 -3.07 -68.11 -89.92
N LEU A 34 -2.04 -68.91 -90.19
CA LEU A 34 -1.05 -69.29 -89.18
C LEU A 34 -0.32 -68.06 -88.63
N VAL A 35 0.17 -67.19 -89.53
CA VAL A 35 0.85 -65.93 -89.14
C VAL A 35 -0.08 -65.04 -88.31
N LEU A 36 -1.36 -64.93 -88.67
CA LEU A 36 -2.33 -64.14 -87.92
C LEU A 36 -2.68 -64.76 -86.56
N MET A 37 -2.71 -66.09 -86.46
CA MET A 37 -2.89 -66.82 -85.20
C MET A 37 -1.67 -66.67 -84.28
N GLU A 38 -0.45 -66.77 -84.82
CA GLU A 38 0.80 -66.54 -84.08
C GLU A 38 0.88 -65.08 -83.58
N ALA A 39 0.53 -64.11 -84.42
CA ALA A 39 0.48 -62.70 -84.04
C ALA A 39 -0.58 -62.41 -82.96
N ARG A 40 -1.77 -63.04 -83.04
CA ARG A 40 -2.82 -62.90 -82.02
C ARG A 40 -2.40 -63.56 -80.69
N ALA A 41 -1.81 -64.76 -80.74
CA ALA A 41 -1.32 -65.43 -79.54
C ALA A 41 -0.21 -64.62 -78.84
N PHE A 42 0.67 -63.99 -79.63
CA PHE A 42 1.67 -63.06 -79.10
C PHE A 42 1.04 -61.81 -78.48
N ALA A 43 0.03 -61.21 -79.13
CA ALA A 43 -0.69 -60.06 -78.58
C ALA A 43 -1.42 -60.39 -77.26
N GLU A 44 -2.09 -61.54 -77.17
CA GLU A 44 -2.73 -62.01 -75.94
C GLU A 44 -1.72 -62.25 -74.81
N GLN A 45 -0.53 -62.77 -75.13
CA GLN A 45 0.57 -62.89 -74.16
C GLN A 45 1.06 -61.52 -73.68
N VAL A 46 1.23 -60.56 -74.59
CA VAL A 46 1.65 -59.18 -74.25
C VAL A 46 0.60 -58.48 -73.39
N ASP A 47 -0.69 -58.62 -73.71
CA ASP A 47 -1.79 -58.05 -72.92
C ASP A 47 -1.84 -58.66 -71.52
N ALA A 48 -1.72 -59.99 -71.40
CA ALA A 48 -1.66 -60.68 -70.11
C ALA A 48 -0.48 -60.19 -69.26
N VAL A 49 0.70 -60.01 -69.86
CA VAL A 49 1.89 -59.47 -69.18
C VAL A 49 1.65 -58.02 -68.73
N THR A 50 1.02 -57.21 -69.58
CA THR A 50 0.73 -55.80 -69.28
C THR A 50 -0.24 -55.68 -68.09
N VAL A 51 -1.28 -56.51 -68.05
CA VAL A 51 -2.22 -56.58 -66.92
C VAL A 51 -1.52 -57.04 -65.64
N LEU A 52 -0.66 -58.05 -65.72
CA LEU A 52 0.10 -58.50 -64.55
C LEU A 52 1.02 -57.39 -64.02
N GLN A 53 1.76 -56.72 -64.91
CA GLN A 53 2.63 -55.60 -64.56
C GLN A 53 1.86 -54.43 -63.95
N CYS A 54 0.68 -54.09 -64.47
CA CYS A 54 -0.14 -53.01 -63.91
C CYS A 54 -0.65 -53.37 -62.50
N HIS A 55 -1.02 -54.64 -62.28
CA HIS A 55 -1.47 -55.11 -60.97
C HIS A 55 -0.34 -55.12 -59.94
N ILE A 56 0.85 -55.59 -60.32
CA ILE A 56 2.05 -55.58 -59.47
C ILE A 56 2.43 -54.13 -59.12
N ARG A 57 2.48 -53.23 -60.10
CA ARG A 57 2.79 -51.81 -59.84
C ARG A 57 1.76 -51.17 -58.91
N GLY A 58 0.47 -51.43 -59.12
CA GLY A 58 -0.60 -50.97 -58.24
C GLY A 58 -0.51 -51.52 -56.82
N TYR A 59 -0.16 -52.81 -56.67
CA TYR A 59 0.06 -53.44 -55.37
C TYR A 59 1.26 -52.82 -54.64
N MET A 60 2.40 -52.62 -55.32
CA MET A 60 3.58 -52.02 -54.73
C MET A 60 3.30 -50.63 -54.17
N GLU A 61 2.61 -49.75 -54.92
CA GLU A 61 2.29 -48.40 -54.46
C GLU A 61 1.27 -48.40 -53.30
N ARG A 62 0.26 -49.26 -53.35
CA ARG A 62 -0.68 -49.42 -52.22
C ARG A 62 0.00 -49.93 -50.96
N SER A 63 0.91 -50.89 -51.08
CA SER A 63 1.70 -51.39 -49.94
C SER A 63 2.60 -50.31 -49.35
N LYS A 64 3.26 -49.48 -50.18
CA LYS A 64 4.03 -48.33 -49.70
C LYS A 64 3.15 -47.31 -48.97
N PHE A 65 2.00 -46.96 -49.54
CA PHE A 65 1.06 -46.02 -48.92
C PHE A 65 0.50 -46.57 -47.60
N SER A 66 0.15 -47.85 -47.54
CA SER A 66 -0.31 -48.52 -46.33
C SER A 66 0.76 -48.49 -45.23
N LEU A 67 2.04 -48.66 -45.58
CA LEU A 67 3.14 -48.57 -44.62
C LEU A 67 3.27 -47.15 -44.06
N VAL A 68 3.18 -46.13 -44.91
CA VAL A 68 3.22 -44.72 -44.48
C VAL A 68 2.03 -44.39 -43.57
N LEU A 69 0.83 -44.86 -43.89
CA LEU A 69 -0.34 -44.68 -43.02
C LEU A 69 -0.16 -45.35 -41.65
N ALA A 70 0.38 -46.56 -41.61
CA ALA A 70 0.70 -47.24 -40.36
C ALA A 70 1.70 -46.44 -39.51
N GLN A 71 2.79 -45.95 -40.14
CA GLN A 71 3.79 -45.12 -39.46
C GLN A 71 3.22 -43.80 -38.93
N LEU A 72 2.31 -43.16 -39.67
CA LEU A 72 1.63 -41.94 -39.23
C LEU A 72 0.70 -42.22 -38.04
N HIS A 73 -0.04 -43.33 -38.07
CA HIS A 73 -0.88 -43.76 -36.96
C HIS A 73 -0.07 -44.03 -35.69
N ASP A 74 1.05 -44.76 -35.82
CA ASP A 74 1.95 -45.05 -34.71
C ASP A 74 2.56 -43.75 -34.14
N SER A 75 2.99 -42.85 -35.02
CA SER A 75 3.52 -41.54 -34.63
C SER A 75 2.47 -40.70 -33.88
N GLN A 76 1.23 -40.69 -34.35
CA GLN A 76 0.13 -40.01 -33.68
C GLN A 76 -0.21 -40.62 -32.32
N ALA A 77 -0.17 -41.95 -32.19
CA ALA A 77 -0.38 -42.63 -30.92
C ALA A 77 0.67 -42.23 -29.87
N ILE A 78 1.95 -42.20 -30.27
CA ILE A 78 3.07 -41.76 -29.41
C ILE A 78 2.89 -40.30 -28.98
N ILE A 79 2.48 -39.41 -29.88
CA ILE A 79 2.24 -37.99 -29.56
C ILE A 79 1.13 -37.85 -28.52
N ARG A 80 0.00 -38.54 -28.71
CA ARG A 80 -1.13 -38.52 -27.75
C ARG A 80 -0.73 -39.02 -26.38
N GLU A 81 0.06 -40.10 -26.33
CA GLU A 81 0.54 -40.65 -25.06
C GLU A 81 1.46 -39.66 -24.34
N LYS A 82 2.43 -39.06 -25.04
CA LYS A 82 3.32 -38.02 -24.48
C LYS A 82 2.54 -36.82 -23.95
N GLU A 83 1.52 -36.38 -24.68
CA GLU A 83 0.67 -35.26 -24.27
C GLU A 83 -0.15 -35.59 -23.03
N LEU A 84 -0.69 -36.81 -22.92
CA LEU A 84 -1.36 -37.29 -21.73
C LEU A 84 -0.42 -37.29 -20.50
N TRP A 85 0.79 -37.86 -20.65
CA TRP A 85 1.80 -37.84 -19.58
C TRP A 85 2.17 -36.43 -19.15
N ARG A 86 2.28 -35.50 -20.11
CA ARG A 86 2.55 -34.09 -19.83
C ARG A 86 1.42 -33.46 -19.02
N LEU A 87 0.17 -33.66 -19.43
CA LEU A 87 -1.00 -33.13 -18.73
C LEU A 87 -1.11 -33.68 -17.29
N GLN A 88 -0.86 -34.98 -17.10
CA GLN A 88 -0.82 -35.60 -15.78
C GLN A 88 0.30 -35.03 -14.91
N SER A 89 1.50 -34.83 -15.47
CA SER A 89 2.64 -34.24 -14.77
C SER A 89 2.37 -32.79 -14.37
N GLU A 90 1.78 -31.99 -15.26
CA GLU A 90 1.39 -30.60 -14.97
C GLU A 90 0.30 -30.53 -13.88
N ALA A 91 -0.70 -31.42 -13.93
CA ALA A 91 -1.74 -31.50 -12.92
C ALA A 91 -1.15 -31.87 -11.54
N ALA A 92 -0.28 -32.88 -11.49
CA ALA A 92 0.41 -33.29 -10.27
C ALA A 92 1.26 -32.15 -9.70
N ALA A 93 2.02 -31.44 -10.54
CA ALA A 93 2.80 -30.29 -10.12
C ALA A 93 1.90 -29.18 -9.53
N ARG A 94 0.78 -28.85 -10.18
CA ARG A 94 -0.18 -27.85 -9.68
C ARG A 94 -0.73 -28.22 -8.30
N ILE A 95 -1.10 -29.48 -8.09
CA ILE A 95 -1.59 -29.98 -6.80
C ILE A 95 -0.49 -29.87 -5.74
N GLN A 96 0.73 -30.30 -6.05
CA GLN A 96 1.87 -30.21 -5.14
C GLN A 96 2.17 -28.76 -4.74
N HIS A 97 2.18 -27.84 -5.71
CA HIS A 97 2.38 -26.42 -5.46
C HIS A 97 1.26 -25.81 -4.60
N ALA A 98 0.00 -26.15 -4.89
CA ALA A 98 -1.16 -25.70 -4.11
C ALA A 98 -1.06 -26.19 -2.65
N TRP A 99 -0.73 -27.46 -2.43
CA TRP A 99 -0.54 -28.02 -1.10
C TRP A 99 0.62 -27.35 -0.33
N ARG A 100 1.79 -27.20 -0.98
CA ARG A 100 2.95 -26.52 -0.36
C ARG A 100 2.60 -25.09 0.04
N ARG A 101 1.87 -24.37 -0.81
CA ARG A 101 1.37 -23.01 -0.52
C ARG A 101 0.38 -23.01 0.65
N ALA A 102 -0.59 -23.93 0.68
CA ALA A 102 -1.57 -24.02 1.75
C ALA A 102 -0.90 -24.32 3.11
N ARG A 103 0.05 -25.27 3.13
CA ARG A 103 0.84 -25.60 4.32
C ARG A 103 1.65 -24.41 4.83
N ALA A 104 2.34 -23.70 3.93
CA ALA A 104 3.11 -22.50 4.30
C ALA A 104 2.21 -21.39 4.87
N ARG A 105 1.04 -21.14 4.24
CA ARG A 105 0.05 -20.18 4.75
C ARG A 105 -0.46 -20.57 6.14
N SER A 106 -0.81 -21.84 6.34
CA SER A 106 -1.26 -22.34 7.64
C SER A 106 -0.21 -22.14 8.74
N SER A 107 1.05 -22.47 8.44
CA SER A 107 2.16 -22.26 9.38
C SER A 107 2.34 -20.78 9.76
N ILE A 108 2.30 -19.88 8.78
CA ILE A 108 2.39 -18.42 9.01
C ILE A 108 1.21 -17.93 9.86
N CYS A 109 -0.02 -18.39 9.58
CA CYS A 109 -1.20 -18.01 10.37
C CYS A 109 -1.07 -18.44 11.84
N ILE A 110 -0.60 -19.66 12.09
CA ILE A 110 -0.38 -20.17 13.46
C ILE A 110 0.67 -19.33 14.19
N GLN A 111 1.81 -19.05 13.52
CA GLN A 111 2.87 -18.20 14.10
C GLN A 111 2.37 -16.79 14.38
N HIS A 112 1.60 -16.20 13.46
CA HIS A 112 1.01 -14.86 13.64
C HIS A 112 0.04 -14.84 14.82
N LEU A 113 -0.83 -15.84 14.94
CA LEU A 113 -1.75 -15.95 16.08
C LEU A 113 -1.01 -16.08 17.41
N ALA A 114 0.04 -16.91 17.46
CA ALA A 114 0.89 -17.05 18.65
C ALA A 114 1.58 -15.73 19.01
N ALA A 115 2.14 -15.02 18.01
CA ALA A 115 2.77 -13.72 18.20
C ALA A 115 1.77 -12.69 18.73
N VAL A 116 0.55 -12.63 18.18
CA VAL A 116 -0.51 -11.72 18.66
C VAL A 116 -0.88 -12.02 20.11
N LYS A 117 -1.02 -13.30 20.49
CA LYS A 117 -1.28 -13.70 21.89
C LYS A 117 -0.17 -13.22 22.83
N ILE A 118 1.10 -13.49 22.49
CA ILE A 118 2.25 -13.08 23.29
C ILE A 118 2.31 -11.55 23.42
N GLN A 119 2.18 -10.84 22.30
CA GLN A 119 2.22 -9.38 22.28
C GLN A 119 1.07 -8.77 23.09
N ARG A 120 -0.15 -9.32 23.00
CA ARG A 120 -1.30 -8.90 23.81
C ARG A 120 -1.00 -9.09 25.30
N CYS A 121 -0.56 -10.28 25.71
CA CYS A 121 -0.23 -10.57 27.10
C CYS A 121 0.85 -9.62 27.64
N TRP A 122 1.90 -9.37 26.86
CA TRP A 122 2.97 -8.46 27.23
C TRP A 122 2.50 -7.01 27.36
N ARG A 123 1.68 -6.50 26.41
CA ARG A 123 1.12 -5.14 26.48
C ARG A 123 0.27 -4.96 27.74
N CYS A 124 -0.59 -5.93 28.06
CA CYS A 124 -1.38 -5.91 29.30
C CYS A 124 -0.48 -5.91 30.55
N PHE A 125 0.53 -6.78 30.57
CA PHE A 125 1.49 -6.83 31.68
C PHE A 125 2.24 -5.50 31.87
N ALA A 126 2.72 -4.89 30.77
CA ALA A 126 3.45 -3.63 30.82
C ALA A 126 2.60 -2.51 31.42
N ILE A 127 1.34 -2.37 30.98
CA ILE A 127 0.39 -1.38 31.51
C ILE A 127 0.08 -1.66 32.99
N ARG A 128 -0.17 -2.93 33.34
CA ARG A 128 -0.45 -3.32 34.74
C ARG A 128 0.75 -3.01 35.65
N LYS A 129 1.97 -3.29 35.19
CA LYS A 129 3.21 -2.97 35.93
C LYS A 129 3.36 -1.47 36.15
N SER A 130 3.16 -0.63 35.13
CA SER A 130 3.24 0.83 35.29
C SER A 130 2.17 1.35 36.25
N PHE A 131 0.94 0.85 36.14
CA PHE A 131 -0.15 1.21 37.05
C PHE A 131 0.16 0.84 38.50
N LEU A 132 0.69 -0.36 38.75
CA LEU A 132 1.05 -0.80 40.10
C LEU A 132 2.16 0.07 40.72
N ILE A 133 3.16 0.47 39.93
CA ILE A 133 4.22 1.39 40.38
C ILE A 133 3.62 2.75 40.75
N GLN A 134 2.75 3.31 39.91
CA GLN A 134 2.08 4.58 40.19
C GLN A 134 1.19 4.49 41.43
N LYS A 135 0.41 3.41 41.57
CA LYS A 135 -0.43 3.16 42.75
C LYS A 135 0.41 3.07 44.02
N ALA A 136 1.53 2.35 44.00
CA ALA A 136 2.42 2.24 45.14
C ALA A 136 3.00 3.60 45.56
N ALA A 137 3.45 4.41 44.58
CA ALA A 137 3.94 5.76 44.84
C ALA A 137 2.83 6.66 45.44
N ALA A 138 1.61 6.60 44.91
CA ALA A 138 0.47 7.35 45.42
C ALA A 138 0.15 6.98 46.88
N ILE A 139 0.11 5.68 47.21
CA ILE A 139 -0.12 5.19 48.58
C ILE A 139 0.98 5.69 49.53
N GLN A 140 2.25 5.65 49.10
CA GLN A 140 3.37 6.15 49.92
C GLN A 140 3.24 7.66 50.21
N ILE A 141 2.92 8.46 49.19
CA ILE A 141 2.71 9.92 49.36
C ILE A 141 1.53 10.19 50.30
N GLN A 142 0.42 9.50 50.10
CA GLN A 142 -0.78 9.64 50.94
C GLN A 142 -0.48 9.27 52.40
N SER A 143 0.23 8.15 52.63
CA SER A 143 0.63 7.70 53.95
C SER A 143 1.56 8.70 54.64
N TRP A 144 2.58 9.18 53.92
CA TRP A 144 3.50 10.21 54.42
C TRP A 144 2.76 11.50 54.80
N PHE A 145 1.85 11.96 53.94
CA PHE A 145 1.07 13.18 54.20
C PHE A 145 0.16 13.03 55.42
N ARG A 146 -0.52 11.89 55.56
CA ARG A 146 -1.33 11.58 56.75
C ARG A 146 -0.45 11.63 58.01
N CYS A 147 0.69 10.95 58.01
CA CYS A 147 1.64 10.98 59.13
C CYS A 147 2.09 12.41 59.46
N PHE A 148 2.50 13.17 58.44
CA PHE A 148 2.91 14.56 58.60
C PHE A 148 1.83 15.43 59.27
N LYS A 149 0.56 15.30 58.84
CA LYS A 149 -0.57 16.03 59.42
C LYS A 149 -0.70 15.76 60.91
N TYR A 150 -0.71 14.49 61.33
CA TYR A 150 -0.81 14.11 62.74
C TYR A 150 0.40 14.56 63.55
N ARG A 151 1.61 14.42 63.00
CA ARG A 151 2.86 14.83 63.67
C ARG A 151 2.92 16.35 63.89
N LYS A 152 2.45 17.13 62.91
CA LYS A 152 2.35 18.59 63.03
C LYS A 152 1.38 18.98 64.15
N ALA A 153 0.18 18.39 64.18
CA ALA A 153 -0.80 18.65 65.23
C ALA A 153 -0.26 18.29 66.62
N PHE A 154 0.34 17.10 66.76
CA PHE A 154 0.97 16.67 68.01
C PHE A 154 2.06 17.64 68.49
N ASN A 155 2.91 18.11 67.57
CA ASN A 155 3.96 19.08 67.93
C ASN A 155 3.38 20.42 68.39
N CYS A 156 2.27 20.89 67.80
CA CYS A 156 1.57 22.10 68.28
C CYS A 156 1.05 21.91 69.71
N TYR A 157 0.40 20.77 70.00
CA TYR A 157 -0.06 20.47 71.36
C TYR A 157 1.10 20.36 72.34
N ARG A 158 2.18 19.66 71.96
CA ARG A 158 3.37 19.52 72.79
C ARG A 158 3.99 20.88 73.10
N PHE A 159 4.07 21.76 72.11
CA PHE A 159 4.57 23.12 72.30
C PHE A 159 3.70 23.92 73.29
N ALA A 160 2.37 23.87 73.14
CA ALA A 160 1.45 24.54 74.06
C ALA A 160 1.61 24.04 75.50
N VAL A 161 1.71 22.71 75.70
CA VAL A 161 1.93 22.11 77.03
C VAL A 161 3.27 22.57 77.61
N THR A 162 4.35 22.58 76.82
CA THR A 162 5.65 23.04 77.32
C THR A 162 5.65 24.51 77.72
N GLU A 163 4.90 25.36 77.02
CA GLU A 163 4.75 26.77 77.41
C GLU A 163 3.98 26.91 78.74
N ILE A 164 2.85 26.21 78.90
CA ILE A 164 2.09 26.21 80.15
C ILE A 164 2.97 25.73 81.31
N GLN A 165 3.67 24.60 81.13
CA GLN A 165 4.59 24.05 82.13
C GLN A 165 5.71 25.04 82.49
N ARG A 166 6.23 25.79 81.51
CA ARG A 166 7.25 26.83 81.72
C ARG A 166 6.71 27.96 82.60
N PHE A 167 5.51 28.45 82.32
CA PHE A 167 4.87 29.50 83.13
C PHE A 167 4.57 29.04 84.56
N VAL A 168 3.98 27.85 84.72
CA VAL A 168 3.65 27.29 86.05
C VAL A 168 4.90 27.08 86.89
N ARG A 169 5.96 26.51 86.31
CA ARG A 169 7.25 26.36 87.02
C ARG A 169 7.84 27.71 87.43
N GLY A 170 7.74 28.71 86.56
CA GLY A 170 8.15 30.08 86.88
C GLY A 170 7.34 30.71 88.03
N HIS A 171 6.03 30.47 88.07
CA HIS A 171 5.15 30.93 89.15
C HIS A 171 5.51 30.29 90.49
N ILE A 172 5.64 28.96 90.53
CA ILE A 172 6.00 28.21 91.76
C ILE A 172 7.35 28.70 92.33
N LEU A 173 8.33 28.98 91.46
CA LEU A 173 9.62 29.52 91.89
C LEU A 173 9.50 30.93 92.47
N ARG A 174 8.66 31.79 91.90
CA ARG A 174 8.42 33.15 92.40
C ARG A 174 7.66 33.16 93.72
N ASP A 175 6.64 32.30 93.86
CA ASP A 175 5.90 32.15 95.14
C ASP A 175 6.84 31.71 96.26
N LYS A 176 7.67 30.70 96.01
CA LYS A 176 8.69 30.26 96.99
C LYS A 176 9.70 31.36 97.35
N PHE A 177 10.07 32.21 96.39
CA PHE A 177 10.97 33.34 96.63
C PHE A 177 10.30 34.45 97.46
N LEU A 178 9.01 34.68 97.26
CA LEU A 178 8.24 35.65 98.04
C LEU A 178 7.98 35.14 99.47
N GLU A 179 7.77 33.82 99.64
CA GLU A 179 7.68 33.18 100.95
C GLU A 179 9.00 33.24 101.72
N THR A 180 10.14 33.03 101.07
CA THR A 180 11.47 33.14 101.73
C THR A 180 11.89 34.59 101.97
N ALA A 181 11.48 35.54 101.12
CA ALA A 181 11.70 36.97 101.34
C ALA A 181 10.77 37.55 102.43
N GLY A 182 9.58 36.98 102.63
CA GLY A 182 8.64 37.35 103.69
C GLY A 182 9.05 36.89 105.09
N ALA A 183 9.98 35.94 105.21
CA ALA A 183 10.48 35.41 106.49
C ALA A 183 11.80 36.05 106.97
N GLY A 184 12.34 37.02 106.22
CA GLY A 184 13.64 37.60 106.54
C GLY A 184 13.80 39.03 106.06
N CYS A 185 13.09 39.99 106.68
CA CYS A 185 13.61 41.34 106.87
C CYS A 185 12.79 42.16 107.88
N ILE A 186 13.34 42.27 109.09
CA ILE A 186 13.22 43.48 109.91
C ILE A 186 14.45 44.34 109.54
N CYS A 187 14.24 45.66 109.44
CA CYS A 187 15.20 46.77 109.35
C CYS A 187 15.95 47.05 108.02
N ASN A 188 15.51 48.15 107.40
CA ASN A 188 16.28 49.33 106.98
C ASN A 188 17.06 49.40 105.65
N PRO A 189 17.15 50.63 105.10
CA PRO A 189 17.25 50.88 103.67
C PRO A 189 18.63 51.43 103.30
N ASP A 190 19.42 50.67 102.55
CA ASP A 190 20.49 51.21 101.72
C ASP A 190 20.91 50.15 100.71
N GLY A 191 20.73 50.43 99.42
CA GLY A 191 21.14 49.50 98.36
C GLY A 191 20.30 49.52 97.09
N LEU A 192 19.98 50.70 96.57
CA LEU A 192 19.43 50.87 95.22
C LEU A 192 20.51 50.50 94.17
N LYS A 193 20.67 49.21 93.84
CA LYS A 193 21.40 48.74 92.63
C LYS A 193 21.23 47.23 92.42
N SER A 194 20.07 46.76 91.97
CA SER A 194 19.96 45.40 91.41
C SER A 194 18.79 45.13 90.43
N CYS A 195 18.23 46.17 89.80
CA CYS A 195 17.10 45.99 88.85
C CYS A 195 17.48 46.08 87.35
N SER A 196 18.74 46.38 87.02
CA SER A 196 19.20 46.49 85.62
C SER A 196 19.87 45.22 85.07
N HIS A 197 20.44 44.36 85.93
CA HIS A 197 21.22 43.18 85.48
C HIS A 197 20.33 42.03 84.94
N GLN A 198 19.19 41.76 85.58
CA GLN A 198 18.27 40.69 85.14
C GLN A 198 17.57 40.97 83.80
N ASN A 199 17.34 42.24 83.46
CA ASN A 199 16.73 42.61 82.17
C ASN A 199 17.72 42.42 81.00
N ILE A 200 19.00 42.71 81.23
CA ILE A 200 20.07 42.52 80.23
C ILE A 200 20.35 41.02 80.03
N GLU A 201 20.47 40.23 81.10
CA GLU A 201 20.67 38.77 80.98
C GLU A 201 19.50 38.08 80.26
N MET A 202 18.25 38.47 80.55
CA MET A 202 17.07 37.94 79.87
C MET A 202 17.02 38.33 78.38
N GLN A 203 17.45 39.55 78.03
CA GLN A 203 17.59 39.98 76.64
C GLN A 203 18.71 39.23 75.89
N VAL A 204 19.85 38.97 76.52
CA VAL A 204 20.94 38.17 75.92
C VAL A 204 20.46 36.73 75.66
N LEU A 205 19.68 36.15 76.57
CA LEU A 205 19.13 34.79 76.43
C LEU A 205 18.08 34.73 75.32
N LEU A 206 17.16 35.70 75.25
CA LEU A 206 16.19 35.83 74.16
C LEU A 206 16.86 36.05 72.79
N TYR A 207 17.88 36.92 72.72
CA TYR A 207 18.66 37.15 71.51
C TYR A 207 19.36 35.87 71.05
N SER A 208 19.95 35.12 71.97
CA SER A 208 20.63 33.84 71.69
C SER A 208 19.65 32.79 71.15
N ILE A 209 18.45 32.69 71.74
CA ILE A 209 17.37 31.80 71.27
C ILE A 209 16.91 32.19 69.85
N VAL A 210 16.66 33.47 69.58
CA VAL A 210 16.25 33.94 68.25
C VAL A 210 17.35 33.68 67.20
N LYS A 211 18.62 33.85 67.58
CA LYS A 211 19.78 33.56 66.72
C LYS A 211 19.87 32.07 66.38
N LEU A 212 19.69 31.19 67.36
CA LEU A 212 19.63 29.73 67.18
C LEU A 212 18.44 29.30 66.31
N GLN A 213 17.26 29.89 66.52
CA GLN A 213 16.07 29.63 65.70
C GLN A 213 16.25 30.11 64.24
N ARG A 214 16.85 31.29 64.03
CA ARG A 214 17.17 31.79 62.69
C ARG A 214 18.19 30.90 61.98
N TRP A 215 19.24 30.47 62.70
CA TRP A 215 20.22 29.53 62.17
C TRP A 215 19.58 28.19 61.79
N GLY A 216 18.74 27.62 62.67
CA GLY A 216 18.02 26.37 62.40
C GLY A 216 17.10 26.46 61.19
N ARG A 217 16.36 27.57 61.02
CA ARG A 217 15.54 27.84 59.83
C ARG A 217 16.39 27.87 58.55
N ARG A 218 17.52 28.58 58.58
CA ARG A 218 18.45 28.67 57.43
C ARG A 218 19.03 27.31 57.05
N VAL A 219 19.42 26.49 58.02
CA VAL A 219 19.93 25.12 57.78
C VAL A 219 18.86 24.23 57.17
N LEU A 220 17.60 24.33 57.63
CA LEU A 220 16.50 23.54 57.10
C LEU A 220 16.16 23.92 55.64
N GLU A 221 16.13 25.21 55.35
CA GLU A 221 15.92 25.77 54.02
C GLU A 221 17.02 25.33 53.04
N HIS A 222 18.29 25.42 53.45
CA HIS A 222 19.40 24.94 52.64
C HIS A 222 19.32 23.43 52.36
N LYS A 223 18.91 22.61 53.34
CA LYS A 223 18.66 21.17 53.15
C LYS A 223 17.50 20.87 52.18
N LEU A 224 16.46 21.71 52.17
CA LEU A 224 15.34 21.57 51.24
C LEU A 224 15.75 21.92 49.81
N ILE A 225 16.45 23.05 49.62
CA ILE A 225 16.93 23.49 48.31
C ILE A 225 17.90 22.45 47.71
N THR A 226 18.86 21.96 48.50
CA THR A 226 19.81 20.93 48.05
C THR A 226 19.11 19.63 47.67
N ARG A 227 18.13 19.15 48.46
CA ARG A 227 17.33 17.96 48.10
C ARG A 227 16.57 18.14 46.80
N SER A 228 15.89 19.28 46.63
CA SER A 228 15.17 19.60 45.40
C SER A 228 16.10 19.67 44.20
N ALA A 229 17.27 20.32 44.34
CA ALA A 229 18.29 20.39 43.31
C ALA A 229 18.80 18.99 42.91
N VAL A 230 19.11 18.12 43.88
CA VAL A 230 19.57 16.74 43.62
C VAL A 230 18.50 15.94 42.86
N ILE A 231 17.23 16.07 43.24
CA ILE A 231 16.11 15.42 42.55
C ILE A 231 16.03 15.92 41.10
N ILE A 232 15.95 17.23 40.88
CA ILE A 232 15.87 17.82 39.53
C ILE A 232 17.06 17.38 38.68
N GLN A 233 18.27 17.47 39.21
CA GLN A 233 19.48 17.06 38.51
C GLN A 233 19.48 15.57 38.16
N SER A 234 19.02 14.69 39.07
CA SER A 234 18.90 13.25 38.78
C SER A 234 17.93 12.95 37.63
N TYR A 235 16.80 13.66 37.56
CA TYR A 235 15.84 13.52 36.48
C TYR A 235 16.43 13.99 35.15
N ILE A 236 17.13 15.13 35.14
CA ILE A 236 17.79 15.67 33.94
C ILE A 236 18.86 14.69 33.44
N ARG A 237 19.73 14.19 34.31
CA ARG A 237 20.76 13.18 33.94
C ARG A 237 20.12 11.92 33.36
N GLY A 238 19.05 11.42 33.99
CA GLY A 238 18.30 10.27 33.47
C GLY A 238 17.63 10.53 32.12
N TRP A 239 17.11 11.74 31.89
CA TRP A 239 16.53 12.14 30.61
C TRP A 239 17.59 12.22 29.50
N LEU A 240 18.74 12.85 29.77
CA LEU A 240 19.87 12.93 28.84
C LEU A 240 20.34 11.53 28.43
N ALA A 241 20.59 10.64 29.40
CA ALA A 241 21.00 9.27 29.12
C ALA A 241 20.00 8.51 28.23
N ARG A 242 18.69 8.62 28.51
CA ARG A 242 17.64 8.00 27.68
C ARG A 242 17.56 8.59 26.28
N ARG A 243 17.76 9.91 26.14
CA ARG A 243 17.77 10.60 24.84
C ARG A 243 18.94 10.13 24.00
N ASP A 244 20.13 10.05 24.59
CA ASP A 244 21.34 9.65 23.89
C ASP A 244 21.30 8.18 23.50
N ALA A 245 20.82 7.29 24.38
CA ALA A 245 20.59 5.88 24.05
C ALA A 245 19.59 5.72 22.88
N ARG A 246 18.53 6.54 22.84
CA ARG A 246 17.55 6.52 21.75
C ARG A 246 18.17 6.97 20.42
N ARG A 247 18.96 8.04 20.43
CA ARG A 247 19.69 8.54 19.25
C ARG A 247 20.68 7.49 18.73
N SER A 248 21.46 6.88 19.62
CA SER A 248 22.40 5.81 19.24
C SER A 248 21.66 4.62 18.62
N LYS A 249 20.55 4.18 19.22
CA LYS A 249 19.71 3.13 18.64
C LYS A 249 19.17 3.50 17.26
N GLN A 250 18.68 4.72 17.07
CA GLN A 250 18.19 5.19 15.76
C GLN A 250 19.31 5.18 14.71
N ARG A 251 20.51 5.64 15.05
CA ARG A 251 21.68 5.58 14.15
C ARG A 251 22.03 4.15 13.77
N ILE A 252 22.05 3.22 14.73
CA ILE A 252 22.31 1.79 14.48
C ILE A 252 21.25 1.20 13.55
N VAL A 253 19.97 1.44 13.82
CA VAL A 253 18.87 0.96 12.98
C VAL A 253 18.97 1.52 11.56
N LEU A 254 19.34 2.79 11.41
CA LEU A 254 19.56 3.41 10.12
C LEU A 254 20.65 2.67 9.34
N VAL A 255 21.85 2.52 9.93
CA VAL A 255 22.96 1.81 9.30
C VAL A 255 22.58 0.36 8.96
N GLN A 256 21.91 -0.35 9.88
CA GLN A 256 21.41 -1.70 9.65
C GLN A 256 20.41 -1.77 8.49
N SER A 257 19.53 -0.78 8.35
CA SER A 257 18.55 -0.72 7.26
C SER A 257 19.22 -0.50 5.90
N TYR A 258 20.22 0.38 5.82
CA TYR A 258 21.03 0.59 4.61
C TYR A 258 21.78 -0.68 4.22
N TRP A 259 22.42 -1.33 5.20
CA TRP A 259 23.18 -2.57 4.96
C TRP A 259 22.28 -3.71 4.49
N LYS A 260 21.12 -3.91 5.13
CA LYS A 260 20.12 -4.90 4.69
C LYS A 260 19.64 -4.61 3.27
N GLY A 261 19.37 -3.34 2.94
CA GLY A 261 19.01 -2.92 1.59
C GLY A 261 20.11 -3.20 0.57
N TYR A 262 21.36 -2.92 0.92
CA TYR A 262 22.52 -3.22 0.07
C TYR A 262 22.69 -4.72 -0.18
N LEU A 263 22.62 -5.55 0.88
CA LEU A 263 22.70 -7.00 0.75
C LEU A 263 21.58 -7.59 -0.11
N ALA A 264 20.35 -7.05 0.01
CA ALA A 264 19.23 -7.48 -0.83
C ALA A 264 19.50 -7.22 -2.32
N ARG A 265 20.08 -6.06 -2.65
CA ARG A 265 20.47 -5.71 -4.03
C ARG A 265 21.65 -6.56 -4.53
N LYS A 266 22.66 -6.80 -3.69
CA LYS A 266 23.83 -7.60 -4.05
C LYS A 266 23.52 -9.08 -4.27
N ARG A 267 22.59 -9.67 -3.51
CA ARG A 267 22.24 -11.10 -3.59
C ARG A 267 21.40 -11.48 -4.82
N ARG A 268 20.84 -10.52 -5.56
CA ARG A 268 19.94 -10.80 -6.68
C ARG A 268 20.32 -9.97 -7.91
N PRO A 269 21.38 -10.36 -8.65
CA PRO A 269 21.87 -9.62 -9.83
C PRO A 269 20.76 -9.39 -10.88
N GLU A 270 19.93 -10.41 -11.13
CA GLU A 270 18.80 -10.37 -12.07
C GLU A 270 17.76 -9.28 -11.73
N SER A 271 17.58 -8.95 -10.45
CA SER A 271 16.68 -7.86 -10.05
C SER A 271 17.24 -6.48 -10.33
N SER A 272 18.57 -6.34 -10.40
CA SER A 272 19.24 -5.09 -10.78
C SER A 272 19.03 -4.78 -12.26
N GLU A 273 19.07 -5.81 -13.11
CA GLU A 273 18.80 -5.68 -14.54
C GLU A 273 17.32 -5.36 -14.81
N GLN A 274 16.40 -6.05 -14.14
CA GLN A 274 14.96 -5.72 -14.18
C GLN A 274 14.66 -4.30 -13.66
N LEU A 275 15.39 -3.83 -12.63
CA LEU A 275 15.28 -2.46 -12.14
C LEU A 275 15.81 -1.44 -13.15
N LEU A 276 16.89 -1.76 -13.85
CA LEU A 276 17.44 -0.90 -14.92
C LEU A 276 16.50 -0.84 -16.12
N ASP A 277 15.93 -1.97 -16.53
CA ASP A 277 14.88 -2.03 -17.56
C ASP A 277 13.65 -1.21 -17.14
N LEU A 278 13.16 -1.40 -15.91
CA LEU A 278 12.04 -0.63 -15.38
C LEU A 278 12.35 0.87 -15.38
N ARG A 279 13.56 1.27 -14.99
CA ARG A 279 13.99 2.67 -14.99
C ARG A 279 14.09 3.24 -16.40
N SER A 280 14.61 2.48 -17.35
CA SER A 280 14.66 2.83 -18.77
C SER A 280 13.25 3.01 -19.34
N ARG A 281 12.33 2.09 -19.03
CA ARG A 281 10.92 2.17 -19.43
C ARG A 281 10.22 3.37 -18.81
N MET A 282 10.44 3.63 -17.52
CA MET A 282 9.90 4.82 -16.86
C MET A 282 10.43 6.11 -17.49
N GLN A 283 11.71 6.17 -17.84
CA GLN A 283 12.30 7.34 -18.51
C GLN A 283 11.75 7.52 -19.93
N LYS A 284 11.61 6.44 -20.70
CA LYS A 284 10.96 6.49 -22.03
C LYS A 284 9.52 6.95 -21.93
N SER A 285 8.76 6.43 -20.96
CA SER A 285 7.38 6.88 -20.70
C SER A 285 7.33 8.34 -20.26
N ALA A 286 8.28 8.80 -19.43
CA ALA A 286 8.36 10.20 -19.00
C ALA A 286 8.73 11.15 -20.15
N ALA A 287 9.60 10.72 -21.08
CA ALA A 287 9.98 11.49 -22.26
C ALA A 287 8.83 11.58 -23.28
N ASN A 288 7.94 10.59 -23.30
CA ASN A 288 6.77 10.55 -24.18
C ASN A 288 5.53 11.22 -23.58
N VAL A 289 5.65 11.91 -22.43
CA VAL A 289 4.52 12.68 -21.87
C VAL A 289 4.31 13.90 -22.75
N ASP A 290 3.27 13.85 -23.58
CA ASP A 290 2.76 15.01 -24.29
C ASP A 290 2.30 16.07 -23.28
N ASP A 291 2.90 17.25 -23.37
CA ASP A 291 2.57 18.38 -22.49
C ASP A 291 1.10 18.78 -22.65
N GLY A 292 0.50 18.65 -23.84
CA GLY A 292 -0.93 18.93 -24.07
C GLY A 292 -1.86 17.98 -23.32
N MET A 293 -1.42 16.75 -23.03
CA MET A 293 -2.20 15.76 -22.28
C MET A 293 -2.04 15.86 -20.76
N ARG A 294 -1.15 16.74 -20.28
CA ARG A 294 -1.03 17.00 -18.84
C ARG A 294 -2.33 17.58 -18.33
N LEU A 295 -2.79 17.06 -17.19
CA LEU A 295 -4.05 17.48 -16.55
C LEU A 295 -4.16 19.01 -16.47
N ILE A 296 -3.08 19.70 -16.09
CA ILE A 296 -3.06 21.18 -15.98
C ILE A 296 -3.31 21.84 -17.35
N ASN A 297 -2.60 21.43 -18.40
CA ASN A 297 -2.75 22.04 -19.73
C ASN A 297 -4.13 21.76 -20.32
N ARG A 298 -4.65 20.54 -20.15
CA ARG A 298 -6.04 20.20 -20.53
C ARG A 298 -7.09 21.05 -19.81
N LEU A 299 -6.84 21.43 -18.56
CA LEU A 299 -7.76 22.30 -17.80
C LEU A 299 -7.69 23.75 -18.28
N ILE A 300 -6.52 24.22 -18.68
CA ILE A 300 -6.34 25.56 -19.28
C ILE A 300 -7.07 25.62 -20.63
N ASP A 301 -6.88 24.62 -21.48
CA ASP A 301 -7.56 24.54 -22.78
C ASP A 301 -9.09 24.46 -22.60
N ALA A 302 -9.56 23.62 -21.68
CA ALA A 302 -10.98 23.51 -21.37
C ALA A 302 -11.57 24.84 -20.84
N LEU A 303 -10.79 25.59 -20.06
CA LEU A 303 -11.20 26.90 -19.58
C LEU A 303 -11.30 27.94 -20.71
N ALA A 304 -10.37 27.91 -21.66
CA ALA A 304 -10.41 28.76 -22.85
C ALA A 304 -11.60 28.40 -23.78
N GLU A 305 -11.99 27.12 -23.83
CA GLU A 305 -13.14 26.65 -24.61
C GLU A 305 -14.50 26.99 -23.97
N LEU A 306 -14.53 27.33 -22.68
CA LEU A 306 -15.76 27.57 -21.91
C LEU A 306 -16.68 28.64 -22.52
N PHE A 307 -16.11 29.74 -23.04
CA PHE A 307 -16.87 30.82 -23.70
C PHE A 307 -17.03 30.66 -25.20
N ASN A 308 -16.26 29.76 -25.82
CA ASN A 308 -16.36 29.45 -27.25
C ASN A 308 -17.41 28.36 -27.53
N SER A 309 -17.78 27.58 -26.51
CA SER A 309 -18.78 26.52 -26.59
C SER A 309 -20.22 27.06 -26.68
N LYS A 310 -20.89 26.84 -27.83
CA LYS A 310 -22.33 27.17 -28.01
C LYS A 310 -23.30 26.14 -27.41
N LYS A 311 -22.81 24.98 -26.97
CA LYS A 311 -23.61 23.86 -26.45
C LYS A 311 -23.53 23.78 -24.93
N VAL A 312 -24.66 23.81 -24.26
CA VAL A 312 -24.76 23.69 -22.78
C VAL A 312 -24.15 22.38 -22.27
N SER A 313 -24.25 21.29 -23.02
CA SER A 313 -23.63 20.00 -22.67
C SER A 313 -22.09 20.05 -22.66
N SER A 314 -21.49 20.83 -23.57
CA SER A 314 -20.04 21.05 -23.61
C SER A 314 -19.59 21.86 -22.38
N ILE A 315 -20.30 22.95 -22.10
CA ILE A 315 -20.07 23.80 -20.93
C ILE A 315 -20.18 22.99 -19.62
N LEU A 316 -21.21 22.14 -19.50
CA LEU A 316 -21.39 21.27 -18.34
C LEU A 316 -20.24 20.26 -18.19
N HIS A 317 -19.76 19.68 -19.30
CA HIS A 317 -18.63 18.77 -19.27
C HIS A 317 -17.37 19.47 -18.77
N ILE A 318 -17.07 20.66 -19.32
CA ILE A 318 -15.94 21.50 -18.91
C ILE A 318 -16.03 21.84 -17.41
N CYS A 319 -17.17 22.33 -16.93
CA CYS A 319 -17.36 22.65 -15.51
C CYS A 319 -17.23 21.43 -14.60
N SER A 320 -17.66 20.24 -15.05
CA SER A 320 -17.48 18.99 -14.30
C SER A 320 -16.00 18.59 -14.21
N THR A 321 -15.24 18.75 -15.30
CA THR A 321 -13.80 18.47 -15.32
C THR A 321 -13.03 19.43 -14.41
N LEU A 322 -13.38 20.72 -14.43
CA LEU A 322 -12.81 21.74 -13.54
C LEU A 322 -13.13 21.45 -12.05
N ASP A 323 -14.37 21.08 -11.74
CA ASP A 323 -14.80 20.75 -10.37
C ASP A 323 -14.02 19.56 -9.80
N ILE A 324 -13.92 18.45 -10.55
CA ILE A 324 -13.20 17.25 -10.11
C ILE A 324 -11.70 17.54 -9.94
N ALA A 325 -11.08 18.28 -10.87
CA ALA A 325 -9.66 18.58 -10.78
C ALA A 325 -9.32 19.49 -9.60
N THR A 326 -10.15 20.52 -9.36
CA THR A 326 -9.98 21.45 -8.23
C THR A 326 -10.27 20.81 -6.88
N GLN A 327 -11.09 19.76 -6.83
CA GLN A 327 -11.35 19.00 -5.60
C GLN A 327 -10.10 18.30 -5.06
N HIS A 328 -9.20 17.86 -5.94
CA HIS A 328 -8.11 16.94 -5.58
C HIS A 328 -6.70 17.54 -5.68
N SER A 329 -6.51 18.71 -6.31
CA SER A 329 -5.16 19.26 -6.55
C SER A 329 -5.07 20.77 -6.30
N GLN A 330 -4.34 21.14 -5.24
CA GLN A 330 -4.01 22.54 -4.94
C GLN A 330 -3.30 23.22 -6.11
N LYS A 331 -2.38 22.53 -6.79
CA LYS A 331 -1.62 23.12 -7.89
C LYS A 331 -2.51 23.44 -9.09
N CYS A 332 -3.55 22.65 -9.33
CA CYS A 332 -4.54 22.96 -10.35
C CYS A 332 -5.36 24.21 -9.97
N CYS A 333 -5.74 24.34 -8.69
CA CYS A 333 -6.43 25.53 -8.20
C CYS A 333 -5.60 26.81 -8.40
N GLU A 334 -4.30 26.78 -8.07
CA GLU A 334 -3.40 27.92 -8.25
C GLU A 334 -3.29 28.33 -9.73
N VAL A 335 -2.99 27.37 -10.61
CA VAL A 335 -2.80 27.66 -12.04
C VAL A 335 -4.11 28.12 -12.70
N LEU A 336 -5.25 27.53 -12.35
CA LEU A 336 -6.54 27.97 -12.88
C LEU A 336 -6.86 29.41 -12.46
N VAL A 337 -6.58 29.79 -11.23
CA VAL A 337 -6.78 31.16 -10.75
C VAL A 337 -5.84 32.14 -11.48
N GLU A 338 -4.58 31.78 -11.70
CA GLU A 338 -3.63 32.57 -12.52
C GLU A 338 -4.14 32.77 -13.96
N GLN A 339 -4.79 31.76 -14.54
CA GLN A 339 -5.40 31.81 -15.87
C GLN A 339 -6.79 32.48 -15.90
N GLY A 340 -7.21 33.15 -14.83
CA GLY A 340 -8.45 33.93 -14.79
C GLY A 340 -9.73 33.11 -14.56
N ALA A 341 -9.63 31.90 -14.01
CA ALA A 341 -10.79 31.03 -13.81
C ALA A 341 -11.90 31.63 -12.95
N VAL A 342 -11.54 32.43 -11.95
CA VAL A 342 -12.53 33.05 -11.04
C VAL A 342 -13.46 33.97 -11.82
N GLN A 343 -12.89 34.85 -12.66
CA GLN A 343 -13.68 35.76 -13.49
C GLN A 343 -14.51 34.99 -14.53
N ALA A 344 -13.93 33.96 -15.15
CA ALA A 344 -14.62 33.11 -16.12
C ALA A 344 -15.85 32.41 -15.51
N LEU A 345 -15.70 31.79 -14.34
CA LEU A 345 -16.79 31.11 -13.65
C LEU A 345 -17.88 32.09 -13.17
N LEU A 346 -17.51 33.27 -12.70
CA LEU A 346 -18.46 34.31 -12.27
C LEU A 346 -19.27 34.88 -13.45
N GLN A 347 -18.61 35.13 -14.58
CA GLN A 347 -19.28 35.54 -15.82
C GLN A 347 -20.22 34.44 -16.34
N LEU A 348 -19.79 33.18 -16.28
CA LEU A 348 -20.62 32.05 -16.64
C LEU A 348 -21.88 31.98 -15.76
N ILE A 349 -21.73 32.06 -14.43
CA ILE A 349 -22.87 32.05 -13.49
C ILE A 349 -23.90 33.13 -13.82
N ARG A 350 -23.46 34.33 -14.25
CA ARG A 350 -24.36 35.42 -14.67
C ARG A 350 -25.13 35.14 -15.95
N SER A 351 -24.50 34.48 -16.92
CA SER A 351 -25.09 34.18 -18.23
C SER A 351 -26.09 33.01 -18.22
N ILE A 352 -26.15 32.23 -17.14
CA ILE A 352 -26.92 30.99 -17.06
C ILE A 352 -28.40 31.26 -16.73
N ASN A 353 -29.30 30.86 -17.64
CA ASN A 353 -30.76 30.96 -17.50
C ASN A 353 -31.37 29.86 -16.61
N ARG A 354 -32.68 29.93 -16.31
CA ARG A 354 -33.40 29.02 -15.39
C ARG A 354 -33.70 27.61 -15.92
N SER A 355 -33.11 27.19 -17.05
CA SER A 355 -33.39 25.85 -17.58
C SER A 355 -32.68 24.74 -16.78
N PRO A 356 -33.24 23.51 -16.70
CA PRO A 356 -32.64 22.40 -15.96
C PRO A 356 -31.16 22.09 -16.27
N PRO A 357 -30.68 22.08 -17.54
CA PRO A 357 -29.27 21.82 -17.82
C PRO A 357 -28.35 22.97 -17.36
N ASN A 358 -28.87 24.18 -17.32
CA ASN A 358 -28.17 25.37 -16.87
C ASN A 358 -28.02 25.40 -15.33
N GLN A 359 -28.96 24.81 -14.59
CA GLN A 359 -28.84 24.63 -13.15
C GLN A 359 -27.66 23.72 -12.79
N ALA A 360 -27.47 22.62 -13.51
CA ALA A 360 -26.32 21.72 -13.30
C ALA A 360 -24.97 22.44 -13.54
N VAL A 361 -24.88 23.30 -14.56
CA VAL A 361 -23.67 24.10 -14.82
C VAL A 361 -23.39 25.05 -13.66
N ARG A 362 -24.43 25.70 -13.12
CA ARG A 362 -24.31 26.61 -11.98
C ARG A 362 -23.78 25.88 -10.74
N GLU A 363 -24.34 24.71 -10.41
CA GLU A 363 -23.91 23.90 -9.26
C GLU A 363 -22.43 23.51 -9.35
N ARG A 364 -21.97 23.03 -10.52
CA ARG A 364 -20.56 22.67 -10.74
C ARG A 364 -19.63 23.87 -10.68
N SER A 365 -20.07 25.01 -11.20
CA SER A 365 -19.30 26.26 -11.17
C SER A 365 -19.13 26.79 -9.74
N LEU A 366 -20.21 26.78 -8.94
CA LEU A 366 -20.17 27.16 -7.52
C LEU A 366 -19.35 26.17 -6.68
N SER A 367 -19.44 24.85 -6.97
CA SER A 367 -18.59 23.84 -6.33
C SER A 367 -17.11 24.07 -6.62
N THR A 368 -16.78 24.42 -7.87
CA THR A 368 -15.40 24.78 -8.28
C THR A 368 -14.92 26.01 -7.50
N LEU A 369 -15.72 27.09 -7.42
CA LEU A 369 -15.37 28.27 -6.62
C LEU A 369 -15.18 27.96 -5.13
N ARG A 370 -16.01 27.07 -4.56
CA ARG A 370 -15.87 26.57 -3.19
C ARG A 370 -14.55 25.80 -3.00
N ASN A 371 -14.17 24.96 -3.96
CA ASN A 371 -12.91 24.21 -3.92
C ASN A 371 -11.70 25.16 -3.91
N LEU A 372 -11.74 26.23 -4.72
CA LEU A 372 -10.72 27.27 -4.74
C LEU A 372 -10.64 28.04 -3.41
N ALA A 373 -11.79 28.40 -2.83
CA ALA A 373 -11.89 29.16 -1.57
C ALA A 373 -11.35 28.39 -0.34
N ARG A 374 -11.11 27.08 -0.45
CA ARG A 374 -10.49 26.28 0.62
C ARG A 374 -9.06 26.74 0.95
N TYR A 375 -8.36 27.34 -0.02
CA TYR A 375 -6.98 27.78 0.13
C TYR A 375 -6.94 29.29 0.44
N GLN A 376 -6.35 29.67 1.58
CA GLN A 376 -6.39 31.06 2.08
C GLN A 376 -5.82 32.09 1.12
N ASN A 377 -4.79 31.73 0.34
CA ASN A 377 -4.20 32.58 -0.69
C ASN A 377 -5.16 32.81 -1.87
N LEU A 378 -5.89 31.78 -2.30
CA LEU A 378 -6.83 31.86 -3.42
C LEU A 378 -8.17 32.50 -3.00
N ALA A 379 -8.60 32.29 -1.77
CA ALA A 379 -9.78 32.94 -1.20
C ALA A 379 -9.68 34.47 -1.24
N LYS A 380 -8.48 35.02 -1.00
CA LYS A 380 -8.22 36.46 -1.14
C LYS A 380 -8.45 36.96 -2.57
N VAL A 381 -8.02 36.18 -3.57
CA VAL A 381 -8.23 36.51 -4.99
C VAL A 381 -9.71 36.50 -5.35
N ILE A 382 -10.49 35.55 -4.83
CA ILE A 382 -11.94 35.51 -5.01
C ILE A 382 -12.59 36.76 -4.40
N ILE A 383 -12.23 37.12 -3.16
CA ILE A 383 -12.78 38.30 -2.46
C ILE A 383 -12.38 39.60 -3.16
N SER A 384 -11.16 39.69 -3.70
CA SER A 384 -10.68 40.88 -4.41
C SER A 384 -11.20 41.00 -5.85
N THR A 385 -11.82 39.95 -6.40
CA THR A 385 -12.40 40.00 -7.75
C THR A 385 -13.69 40.82 -7.70
N ASN A 386 -13.79 41.87 -8.52
CA ASN A 386 -14.96 42.74 -8.54
C ASN A 386 -16.26 41.95 -8.75
N GLU A 387 -17.28 42.32 -7.97
CA GLU A 387 -18.64 41.77 -8.04
C GLU A 387 -18.76 40.27 -7.66
N SER A 388 -17.67 39.61 -7.25
CA SER A 388 -17.68 38.19 -6.84
C SER A 388 -18.62 37.93 -5.66
N MET A 389 -18.54 38.79 -4.65
CA MET A 389 -19.35 38.69 -3.43
C MET A 389 -20.82 38.92 -3.73
N GLU A 390 -21.16 39.86 -4.61
CA GLU A 390 -22.54 40.13 -5.02
C GLU A 390 -23.15 38.96 -5.78
N ILE A 391 -22.38 38.35 -6.70
CA ILE A 391 -22.83 37.19 -7.48
C ILE A 391 -23.03 35.98 -6.56
N ILE A 392 -22.05 35.66 -5.71
CA ILE A 392 -22.12 34.51 -4.80
C ILE A 392 -23.28 34.70 -3.80
N PHE A 393 -23.42 35.89 -3.22
CA PHE A 393 -24.50 36.20 -2.30
C PHE A 393 -25.88 36.14 -2.99
N GLY A 394 -25.97 36.66 -4.22
CA GLY A 394 -27.17 36.57 -5.04
C GLY A 394 -27.60 35.13 -5.33
N GLU A 395 -26.65 34.23 -5.62
CA GLU A 395 -26.95 32.81 -5.83
C GLU A 395 -27.31 32.07 -4.53
N LEU A 396 -26.67 32.39 -3.40
CA LEU A 396 -27.06 31.85 -2.10
C LEU A 396 -28.51 32.23 -1.74
N LEU A 397 -28.90 33.49 -1.98
CA LEU A 397 -30.28 33.93 -1.78
C LEU A 397 -31.27 33.23 -2.74
N ARG A 398 -30.86 32.93 -3.97
CA ARG A 398 -31.68 32.17 -4.94
C ARG A 398 -31.90 30.73 -4.46
N LEU A 399 -30.87 30.05 -3.96
CA LEU A 399 -30.98 28.69 -3.41
C LEU A 399 -31.92 28.63 -2.20
N VAL A 400 -31.83 29.61 -1.29
CA VAL A 400 -32.73 29.69 -0.12
C VAL A 400 -34.17 29.99 -0.54
N ARG A 401 -34.40 30.84 -1.55
CA ARG A 401 -35.76 31.11 -2.07
C ARG A 401 -36.40 29.90 -2.75
N CYS A 402 -35.64 29.08 -3.48
CA CYS A 402 -36.16 27.83 -4.05
C CYS A 402 -36.57 26.84 -2.96
N PHE A 403 -35.77 26.71 -1.90
CA PHE A 403 -36.07 25.81 -0.78
C PHE A 403 -37.32 26.24 0.01
N LEU A 404 -37.61 27.55 0.08
CA LEU A 404 -38.79 28.09 0.75
C LEU A 404 -40.08 28.06 -0.10
N MET A 405 -39.98 27.75 -1.40
CA MET A 405 -41.13 27.65 -2.32
C MET A 405 -41.56 26.18 -2.58
N GLU A 406 -40.78 25.21 -2.12
CA GLU A 406 -41.07 23.76 -2.21
C GLU A 406 -41.59 23.16 -0.89
N VAL A 407 -41.71 23.97 0.17
CA VAL A 407 -42.33 23.65 1.47
C VAL A 407 -43.63 24.44 1.59
#